data_AF-A0A2N9MPL2-F1
#
_entry.id   AF-A0A2N9MPL2-F1
#
_cell.length_a   1.000
_cell.length_b   1.000
_cell.length_c   1.000
_cell.angle_alpha   90.00
_cell.angle_beta   90.00
_cell.angle_gamma   90.00
#
_symmetry.space_group_name_H-M   'P 1'
#
loop_
_entity.id
_entity.type
_entity.pdbx_description
1 polymer ?
#
loop_
_entity_poly.entity_id
_entity_poly.type
_entity_poly.pdbx_seq_one_letter_code
_entity_poly.pdbx_strand_id
1 'polypeptide(L)'
;MYQDYKDLLSAFHAHGVRYLIVGGYAVIFHAQPRFTNYIEVFIKADPANARAVDAALSEFRAPLQNIRPEEFAQRSSFFRFGRDPRGIDILADLPGVDFDTAWERRQEGVIDPRNGSSGYFGTSSTAPQIHRLGNAGGLAAGFLAYPVLASRRGFQLLRRFTIWVRTALLTGPASTRDGRLRRWQLPFLG
;
A
#
# COMPACT_ATOMS: atom_id res chain seq x y z
N MET A 1 9.92 -8.62 9.48
CA MET A 1 9.02 -8.88 8.34
C MET A 1 8.54 -10.33 8.38
N TYR A 2 7.28 -10.62 8.06
CA TYR A 2 6.73 -11.98 8.01
C TYR A 2 7.36 -12.82 6.88
N GLN A 3 7.35 -14.15 7.03
CA GLN A 3 7.95 -15.06 6.03
C GLN A 3 7.25 -14.94 4.67
N ASP A 4 5.91 -14.94 4.65
CA ASP A 4 5.11 -14.81 3.42
C ASP A 4 5.50 -13.58 2.59
N TYR A 5 5.88 -12.47 3.22
CA TYR A 5 6.33 -11.26 2.52
C TYR A 5 7.72 -11.44 1.92
N LYS A 6 8.65 -12.06 2.67
CA LYS A 6 9.99 -12.33 2.18
C LYS A 6 9.96 -13.28 0.99
N ASP A 7 9.09 -14.28 1.04
CA ASP A 7 8.93 -15.27 -0.03
C ASP A 7 8.37 -14.59 -1.30
N LEU A 8 7.37 -13.72 -1.16
CA LEU A 8 6.86 -12.91 -2.27
C LEU A 8 7.94 -12.03 -2.89
N LEU A 9 8.66 -11.27 -2.06
CA LEU A 9 9.70 -10.35 -2.54
C LEU A 9 10.87 -11.10 -3.19
N SER A 10 11.17 -12.31 -2.70
CA SER A 10 12.16 -13.20 -3.31
C SER A 10 11.69 -13.71 -4.68
N ALA A 11 10.42 -14.10 -4.82
CA ALA A 11 9.84 -14.44 -6.12
C ALA A 11 9.86 -13.24 -7.07
N PHE A 12 9.56 -12.04 -6.58
CA PHE A 12 9.64 -10.81 -7.38
C PHE A 12 11.06 -10.55 -7.89
N HIS A 13 12.09 -10.77 -7.06
CA HIS A 13 13.48 -10.70 -7.50
C HIS A 13 13.83 -11.77 -8.55
N ALA A 14 13.43 -13.02 -8.33
CA ALA A 14 13.72 -14.12 -9.24
C ALA A 14 13.14 -13.90 -10.65
N HIS A 15 11.97 -13.26 -10.74
CA HIS A 15 11.29 -12.94 -12.00
C HIS A 15 11.62 -11.55 -12.55
N GLY A 16 12.49 -10.78 -11.89
CA GLY A 16 12.89 -9.44 -12.36
C GLY A 16 11.76 -8.40 -12.29
N VAL A 17 10.83 -8.56 -11.35
CA VAL A 17 9.73 -7.61 -11.15
C VAL A 17 10.27 -6.26 -10.71
N ARG A 18 9.81 -5.20 -11.37
CA ARG A 18 9.98 -3.80 -10.94
C ARG A 18 8.87 -3.44 -9.96
N TYR A 19 9.22 -3.40 -8.67
CA TYR A 19 8.31 -3.07 -7.58
C TYR A 19 8.98 -2.18 -6.53
N LEU A 20 8.18 -1.48 -5.74
CA LEU A 20 8.62 -0.73 -4.57
C LEU A 20 7.76 -1.12 -3.38
N ILE A 21 8.38 -1.46 -2.25
CA ILE A 21 7.72 -1.53 -0.95
C ILE A 21 7.36 -0.09 -0.57
N VAL A 22 6.07 0.15 -0.35
CA VAL A 22 5.53 1.47 -0.02
C VAL A 22 4.76 1.42 1.31
N GLY A 23 4.15 2.54 1.67
CA GLY A 23 3.26 2.65 2.83
C GLY A 23 3.88 2.21 4.15
N GLY A 24 3.19 1.35 4.90
CA GLY A 24 3.55 1.02 6.28
C GLY A 24 4.99 0.52 6.47
N TYR A 25 5.43 -0.42 5.62
CA TYR A 25 6.78 -0.98 5.69
C TYR A 25 7.86 0.02 5.24
N ALA A 26 7.56 0.87 4.25
CA ALA A 26 8.50 1.94 3.85
C ALA A 26 8.69 2.99 4.96
N VAL A 27 7.63 3.34 5.70
CA VAL A 27 7.74 4.25 6.86
C VAL A 27 8.61 3.64 7.96
N ILE A 28 8.45 2.34 8.25
CA ILE A 28 9.27 1.64 9.23
C ILE A 28 10.75 1.68 8.82
N PHE A 29 11.02 1.51 7.53
CA PHE A 29 12.37 1.54 6.99
C PHE A 29 13.04 2.92 7.11
N HIS A 30 12.33 4.01 6.81
CA HIS A 30 12.92 5.35 6.73
C HIS A 30 12.88 6.18 8.01
N ALA A 31 11.94 5.93 8.93
CA ALA A 31 11.64 6.89 10.00
C ALA A 31 11.63 6.26 11.38
N GLN A 32 10.58 5.52 11.69
CA GLN A 32 10.40 4.96 13.03
C GLN A 32 9.53 3.70 13.01
N PRO A 33 9.72 2.80 13.99
CA PRO A 33 8.84 1.65 14.16
C PRO A 33 7.37 2.07 14.28
N ARG A 34 6.49 1.34 13.60
CA ARG A 34 5.03 1.44 13.72
C ARG A 34 4.41 0.07 13.52
N PHE A 35 3.16 -0.09 13.95
CA PHE A 35 2.37 -1.27 13.58
C PHE A 35 1.87 -1.15 12.13
N THR A 36 1.98 -2.25 11.39
CA THR A 36 1.39 -2.45 10.06
C THR A 36 0.92 -3.91 9.95
N ASN A 37 -0.29 -4.11 9.43
CA ASN A 37 -0.95 -5.42 9.35
C ASN A 37 -0.93 -6.02 7.93
N TYR A 38 -0.29 -5.32 7.01
CA TYR A 38 -0.17 -5.73 5.62
C TYR A 38 1.09 -5.10 5.01
N ILE A 39 1.52 -5.62 3.86
CA ILE A 39 2.55 -5.03 3.01
C ILE A 39 1.89 -4.47 1.74
N GLU A 40 2.39 -3.34 1.28
CA GLU A 40 1.96 -2.68 0.05
C GLU A 40 3.16 -2.66 -0.91
N VAL A 41 2.97 -3.18 -2.11
CA VAL A 41 3.96 -3.13 -3.18
C VAL A 41 3.39 -2.39 -4.39
N PHE A 42 4.08 -1.33 -4.79
CA PHE A 42 3.77 -0.55 -5.99
C PHE A 42 4.57 -1.12 -7.15
N ILE A 43 3.90 -1.59 -8.21
CA ILE A 43 4.51 -2.21 -9.40
C ILE A 43 4.46 -1.25 -10.59
N LYS A 44 5.39 -1.42 -11.54
CA LYS A 44 5.30 -0.70 -12.81
C LYS A 44 4.13 -1.25 -13.64
N ALA A 45 3.20 -0.37 -14.00
CA ALA A 45 2.08 -0.69 -14.86
C ALA A 45 2.49 -0.70 -16.35
N ASP A 46 3.24 -1.72 -16.76
CA ASP A 46 3.59 -1.95 -18.16
C ASP A 46 3.47 -3.45 -18.53
N PRO A 47 3.30 -3.79 -19.83
CA PRO A 47 3.07 -5.16 -20.24
C PRO A 47 4.21 -6.14 -19.93
N ALA A 48 5.46 -5.68 -19.88
CA ALA A 48 6.60 -6.55 -19.59
C ALA A 48 6.66 -6.86 -18.09
N ASN A 49 6.51 -5.85 -17.24
CA ASN A 49 6.46 -6.03 -15.80
C ASN A 49 5.22 -6.81 -15.35
N ALA A 50 4.07 -6.59 -16.01
CA ALA A 50 2.84 -7.32 -15.73
C ALA A 50 2.98 -8.84 -15.92
N ARG A 51 3.68 -9.27 -16.98
CA ARG A 51 4.02 -10.69 -17.19
C ARG A 51 4.97 -11.24 -16.12
N ALA A 52 5.96 -10.45 -15.70
CA ALA A 52 6.87 -10.83 -14.63
C ALA A 52 6.13 -10.96 -13.29
N VAL A 53 5.22 -10.04 -12.99
CA VAL A 53 4.36 -10.08 -11.79
C VAL A 53 3.49 -11.34 -11.79
N ASP A 54 2.82 -11.63 -12.91
CA ASP A 54 1.98 -12.82 -13.04
C ASP A 54 2.78 -14.13 -12.83
N ALA A 55 3.97 -14.23 -13.44
CA ALA A 55 4.86 -15.38 -13.24
C ALA A 55 5.33 -15.52 -11.80
N ALA A 56 5.72 -14.41 -11.16
CA ALA A 56 6.15 -14.41 -9.76
C ALA A 56 5.02 -14.75 -8.79
N LEU A 57 3.82 -14.22 -9.02
CA LEU A 57 2.64 -14.54 -8.22
C LEU A 57 2.20 -15.99 -8.42
N SER A 58 2.36 -16.53 -9.63
CA SER A 58 2.12 -17.95 -9.91
C SER A 58 3.12 -18.86 -9.17
N GLU A 59 4.41 -18.53 -9.17
CA GLU A 59 5.43 -19.25 -8.39
C GLU A 59 5.16 -19.16 -6.88
N PHE A 60 4.78 -17.98 -6.40
CA PHE A 60 4.37 -17.75 -5.01
C PHE A 60 3.06 -18.47 -4.65
N ARG A 61 2.31 -18.98 -5.64
CA ARG A 61 0.99 -19.63 -5.49
C ARG A 61 -0.09 -18.68 -4.94
N ALA A 62 -0.07 -17.43 -5.39
CA ALA A 62 -1.14 -16.47 -5.11
C ALA A 62 -2.49 -16.94 -5.71
N PRO A 63 -3.62 -16.56 -5.12
CA PRO A 63 -4.95 -16.91 -5.64
C PRO A 63 -5.31 -16.03 -6.86
N LEU A 64 -4.78 -16.38 -8.03
CA LEU A 64 -4.94 -15.62 -9.29
C LEU A 64 -6.22 -16.00 -10.07
N GLN A 65 -7.22 -16.62 -9.43
CA GLN A 65 -8.42 -17.07 -10.15
C GLN A 65 -9.11 -15.87 -10.81
N ASN A 66 -9.27 -15.96 -12.14
CA ASN A 66 -9.86 -14.91 -12.99
C ASN A 66 -9.07 -13.60 -13.10
N ILE A 67 -7.79 -13.59 -12.75
CA ILE A 67 -6.90 -12.45 -12.98
C ILE A 67 -6.07 -12.76 -14.21
N ARG A 68 -6.11 -11.86 -15.20
CA ARG A 68 -5.25 -11.97 -16.37
C ARG A 68 -3.97 -11.14 -16.19
N PRO A 69 -2.83 -11.55 -16.77
CA PRO A 69 -1.59 -10.80 -16.66
C PRO A 69 -1.74 -9.33 -17.05
N GLU A 70 -2.55 -9.02 -18.08
CA GLU A 70 -2.74 -7.66 -18.58
C GLU A 70 -3.41 -6.72 -17.56
N GLU A 71 -4.05 -7.25 -16.52
CA GLU A 71 -4.64 -6.44 -15.45
C GLU A 71 -3.56 -5.72 -14.65
N PHE A 72 -2.40 -6.34 -14.42
CA PHE A 72 -1.27 -5.69 -13.73
C PHE A 72 -0.63 -4.55 -14.55
N ALA A 73 -0.91 -4.46 -15.85
CA ALA A 73 -0.50 -3.33 -16.69
C ALA A 73 -1.48 -2.14 -16.63
N GLN A 74 -2.64 -2.31 -15.98
CA GLN A 74 -3.64 -1.25 -15.87
C GLN A 74 -3.43 -0.46 -14.59
N ARG A 75 -3.25 0.87 -14.70
CA ARG A 75 -3.09 1.76 -13.54
C ARG A 75 -4.26 1.68 -12.56
N SER A 76 -5.48 1.40 -13.03
CA SER A 76 -6.64 1.22 -12.16
C SER A 76 -6.66 -0.10 -11.38
N SER A 77 -5.69 -1.00 -11.60
CA SER A 77 -5.68 -2.30 -10.95
C SER A 77 -5.20 -2.20 -9.50
N PHE A 78 -5.91 -2.96 -8.67
CA PHE A 78 -5.61 -3.16 -7.27
C PHE A 78 -5.88 -4.63 -6.97
N PHE A 79 -4.87 -5.35 -6.49
CA PHE A 79 -5.01 -6.76 -6.13
C PHE A 79 -4.59 -6.98 -4.69
N ARG A 80 -5.48 -7.56 -3.89
CA ARG A 80 -5.21 -7.91 -2.49
C ARG A 80 -5.45 -9.39 -2.26
N PHE A 81 -4.54 -10.01 -1.52
CA PHE A 81 -4.71 -11.37 -1.03
C PHE A 81 -4.07 -11.56 0.35
N GLY A 82 -4.30 -12.73 0.94
CA GLY A 82 -3.96 -13.02 2.33
C GLY A 82 -5.00 -12.48 3.33
N ARG A 83 -4.71 -12.64 4.62
CA ARG A 83 -5.55 -12.14 5.73
C ARG A 83 -4.66 -11.41 6.72
N ASP A 84 -5.13 -10.27 7.21
CA ASP A 84 -4.46 -9.52 8.27
C ASP A 84 -4.13 -10.43 9.47
N PRO A 85 -2.93 -10.30 10.08
CA PRO A 85 -1.90 -9.27 9.83
C PRO A 85 -0.90 -9.61 8.72
N ARG A 86 -1.25 -10.51 7.78
CA ARG A 86 -0.41 -10.98 6.67
C ARG A 86 -1.01 -10.65 5.30
N GLY A 87 -1.76 -9.56 5.20
CA GLY A 87 -2.29 -9.07 3.92
C GLY A 87 -1.18 -8.57 2.99
N ILE A 88 -1.38 -8.70 1.69
CA ILE A 88 -0.51 -8.19 0.63
C ILE A 88 -1.38 -7.38 -0.34
N ASP A 89 -1.01 -6.13 -0.58
CA ASP A 89 -1.62 -5.26 -1.58
C ASP A 89 -0.63 -5.02 -2.73
N ILE A 90 -1.04 -5.36 -3.95
CA ILE A 90 -0.34 -5.04 -5.20
C ILE A 90 -1.03 -3.82 -5.84
N LEU A 91 -0.27 -2.73 -6.01
CA LEU A 91 -0.74 -1.46 -6.55
C LEU A 91 -0.10 -1.23 -7.91
N ALA A 92 -0.88 -0.97 -8.96
CA ALA A 92 -0.35 -0.54 -10.27
C ALA A 92 -0.36 0.98 -10.44
N ASP A 93 -0.95 1.72 -9.50
CA ASP A 93 -0.94 3.16 -9.45
C ASP A 93 -0.82 3.66 -8.01
N LEU A 94 -0.15 4.80 -7.87
CA LEU A 94 -0.01 5.50 -6.61
C LEU A 94 -0.20 6.99 -6.90
N PRO A 95 -1.34 7.60 -6.49
CA PRO A 95 -1.66 8.97 -6.85
C PRO A 95 -0.55 9.96 -6.52
N GLY A 96 -0.18 10.78 -7.50
CA GLY A 96 0.89 11.77 -7.36
C GLY A 96 2.31 11.21 -7.42
N VAL A 97 2.46 9.91 -7.69
CA VAL A 97 3.77 9.24 -7.82
C VAL A 97 3.93 8.67 -9.22
N ASP A 98 4.97 9.12 -9.92
CA ASP A 98 5.45 8.48 -11.14
C ASP A 98 6.34 7.27 -10.78
N PHE A 99 6.10 6.12 -11.41
CA PHE A 99 6.81 4.89 -11.07
C PHE A 99 8.30 4.99 -11.42
N ASP A 100 8.63 5.47 -12.64
CA ASP A 100 10.01 5.47 -13.12
C ASP A 100 10.89 6.42 -12.29
N THR A 101 10.36 7.60 -11.99
CA THR A 101 11.00 8.56 -11.07
C THR A 101 11.19 7.99 -9.67
N ALA A 102 10.19 7.27 -9.14
CA ALA A 102 10.30 6.63 -7.82
C ALA A 102 11.30 5.46 -7.83
N TRP A 103 11.34 4.69 -8.92
CA TRP A 103 12.23 3.56 -9.11
C TRP A 103 13.69 3.97 -9.18
N GLU A 104 14.02 5.08 -9.84
CA GLU A 104 15.36 5.65 -9.87
C GLU A 104 15.87 6.04 -8.47
N ARG A 105 14.96 6.48 -7.60
CA ARG A 105 15.27 6.94 -6.23
C ARG A 105 15.12 5.85 -5.17
N ARG A 106 14.77 4.62 -5.57
CA ARG A 106 14.52 3.53 -4.63
C ARG A 106 15.74 3.26 -3.75
N GLN A 107 15.49 2.81 -2.54
CA GLN A 107 16.56 2.35 -1.65
C GLN A 107 16.48 0.83 -1.52
N GLU A 108 17.63 0.18 -1.58
CA GLU A 108 17.73 -1.24 -1.30
C GLU A 108 17.93 -1.45 0.20
N GLY A 109 17.15 -2.35 0.80
CA GLY A 109 17.22 -2.65 2.22
C GLY A 109 17.15 -4.14 2.49
N VAL A 110 17.88 -4.62 3.49
CA VAL A 110 17.85 -6.03 3.91
C VAL A 110 16.47 -6.38 4.48
N ILE A 111 15.81 -7.37 3.88
CA ILE A 111 14.49 -7.87 4.31
C ILE A 111 14.60 -9.17 5.13
N ASP A 112 15.67 -9.96 4.91
CA ASP A 112 15.99 -11.11 5.74
C ASP A 112 17.50 -11.17 6.07
N PRO A 113 17.89 -10.85 7.32
CA PRO A 113 19.29 -10.88 7.71
C PRO A 113 19.89 -12.29 7.75
N ARG A 114 19.07 -13.35 7.72
CA ARG A 114 19.56 -14.75 7.80
C ARG A 114 20.22 -15.22 6.52
N ASN A 115 19.71 -14.77 5.37
CA ASN A 115 20.21 -15.12 4.04
C ASN A 115 20.68 -13.89 3.26
N GLY A 116 20.60 -12.68 3.84
CA GLY A 116 21.04 -11.44 3.23
C GLY A 116 20.13 -10.91 2.13
N SER A 117 18.93 -11.46 1.96
CA SER A 117 18.03 -11.00 0.91
C SER A 117 17.58 -9.56 1.15
N SER A 118 17.50 -8.81 0.06
CA SER A 118 17.12 -7.40 0.03
C SER A 118 15.76 -7.20 -0.64
N GLY A 119 15.21 -5.99 -0.49
CA GLY A 119 14.05 -5.53 -1.22
C GLY A 119 14.17 -4.04 -1.55
N TYR A 120 13.36 -3.59 -2.50
CA TYR A 120 13.36 -2.21 -2.97
C TYR A 120 12.31 -1.39 -2.24
N PHE A 121 12.71 -0.34 -1.54
CA PHE A 121 11.85 0.57 -0.80
C PHE A 121 11.66 1.88 -1.56
N GLY A 122 10.40 2.33 -1.67
CA GLY A 122 10.09 3.69 -2.08
C GLY A 122 10.65 4.71 -1.08
N THR A 123 10.88 5.94 -1.52
CA THR A 123 11.40 7.00 -0.64
C THR A 123 10.30 7.60 0.24
N SER A 124 10.67 8.52 1.15
CA SER A 124 9.71 9.23 1.99
C SER A 124 8.68 10.06 1.20
N SER A 125 8.95 10.47 -0.04
CA SER A 125 7.95 11.12 -0.90
C SER A 125 6.93 10.13 -1.49
N THR A 126 7.26 8.84 -1.50
CA THR A 126 6.37 7.73 -1.89
C THR A 126 5.55 7.22 -0.69
N ALA A 127 5.86 7.68 0.52
CA ALA A 127 5.35 7.13 1.77
C ALA A 127 3.98 7.69 2.26
N PRO A 128 3.51 8.92 1.93
CA PRO A 128 2.28 9.42 2.54
C PRO A 128 1.23 9.74 1.48
N GLN A 129 0.46 8.73 1.05
CA GLN A 129 -0.94 8.89 0.64
C GLN A 129 -1.57 7.54 0.23
N ILE A 130 -1.94 6.72 1.21
CA ILE A 130 -2.98 5.70 1.00
C ILE A 130 -3.94 5.77 2.18
N HIS A 131 -4.72 6.86 2.24
CA HIS A 131 -5.99 6.83 2.96
C HIS A 131 -7.00 6.10 2.08
N ARG A 132 -7.15 4.79 2.32
CA ARG A 132 -8.40 4.03 2.15
C ARG A 132 -9.22 4.40 0.89
N LEU A 133 -8.82 3.87 -0.27
CA LEU A 133 -9.79 3.60 -1.35
C LEU A 133 -10.73 2.49 -0.84
N GLY A 134 -11.87 2.89 -0.29
CA GLY A 134 -12.93 1.97 0.16
C GLY A 134 -13.15 1.95 1.68
N ASN A 135 -13.88 2.93 2.19
CA ASN A 135 -14.61 2.75 3.43
C ASN A 135 -16.06 3.17 3.33
N ALA A 136 -16.91 2.20 3.04
CA ALA A 136 -18.24 2.17 3.62
C ALA A 136 -18.27 0.98 4.59
N GLY A 137 -18.11 1.27 5.89
CA GLY A 137 -18.33 0.32 6.97
C GLY A 137 -17.08 -0.42 7.46
N GLY A 138 -16.59 -0.07 8.65
CA GLY A 138 -15.53 -0.82 9.31
C GLY A 138 -14.80 0.01 10.37
N LEU A 139 -15.48 0.12 11.51
CA LEU A 139 -15.07 0.49 12.88
C LEU A 139 -13.72 1.18 13.08
N ALA A 140 -13.82 2.39 13.65
CA ALA A 140 -12.75 3.03 14.39
C ALA A 140 -12.35 2.18 15.60
N ALA A 141 -11.07 1.81 15.69
CA ALA A 141 -10.43 1.39 16.93
C ALA A 141 -8.92 1.63 16.82
N GLY A 142 -8.36 2.43 17.74
CA GLY A 142 -6.92 2.46 17.98
C GLY A 142 -6.18 3.79 17.84
N PHE A 143 -6.79 4.95 18.09
CA PHE A 143 -6.05 6.14 18.53
C PHE A 143 -6.13 6.22 20.05
N LEU A 144 -5.20 5.55 20.74
CA LEU A 144 -4.95 5.76 22.16
C LEU A 144 -3.55 6.35 22.31
N ALA A 145 -3.55 7.57 22.83
CA ALA A 145 -2.41 8.43 23.03
C ALA A 145 -1.45 7.87 24.10
N TYR A 146 -0.15 8.08 23.91
CA TYR A 146 0.79 8.34 25.00
C TYR A 146 1.77 9.44 24.58
N PRO A 147 2.07 10.42 25.45
CA PRO A 147 2.96 11.52 25.14
C PRO A 147 4.41 11.16 25.48
N VAL A 148 5.35 11.43 24.57
CA VAL A 148 6.78 11.48 24.90
C VAL A 148 7.35 12.81 24.38
N LEU A 149 7.81 13.59 25.36
CA LEU A 149 8.71 14.75 25.33
C LEU A 149 8.66 15.70 24.13
N ALA A 150 8.03 16.84 24.38
CA ALA A 150 8.12 18.06 23.59
C ALA A 150 9.52 18.70 23.65
N SER A 151 10.08 19.03 22.49
CA SER A 151 11.08 20.09 22.37
C SER A 151 10.42 21.35 21.77
N ARG A 152 10.79 22.52 22.29
CA ARG A 152 10.06 23.82 22.24
C ARG A 152 9.91 24.50 20.86
N ARG A 153 10.07 23.81 19.73
CA ARG A 153 9.92 24.43 18.39
C ARG A 153 8.67 24.00 17.59
N GLY A 154 7.87 23.06 18.09
CA GLY A 154 6.68 22.53 17.39
C GLY A 154 5.35 23.29 17.60
N PHE A 155 5.33 24.40 18.34
CA PHE A 155 4.07 24.97 18.86
C PHE A 155 3.35 25.96 17.91
N GLN A 156 3.96 26.37 16.80
CA GLN A 156 3.36 27.41 15.91
C GLN A 156 2.63 26.85 14.67
N LEU A 157 2.85 25.60 14.27
CA LEU A 157 2.11 24.98 13.16
C LEU A 157 0.82 24.27 13.58
N LEU A 158 0.65 23.94 14.87
CA LEU A 158 -0.52 23.22 15.36
C LEU A 158 -1.79 24.09 15.50
N ARG A 159 -1.67 25.43 15.49
CA ARG A 159 -2.83 26.33 15.65
C ARG A 159 -3.60 26.64 14.36
N ARG A 160 -3.02 26.37 13.17
CA ARG A 160 -3.73 26.59 11.88
C ARG A 160 -4.48 25.35 11.39
N PHE A 161 -4.18 24.16 11.92
CA PHE A 161 -4.82 22.92 11.50
C PHE A 161 -6.15 22.66 12.24
N THR A 162 -6.27 23.08 13.51
CA THR A 162 -7.47 22.85 14.33
C THR A 162 -8.68 23.71 13.94
N ILE A 163 -8.46 24.83 13.25
CA ILE A 163 -9.55 25.73 12.82
C ILE A 163 -10.21 25.21 11.54
N TRP A 164 -9.48 24.55 10.64
CA TRP A 164 -10.04 24.04 9.38
C TRP A 164 -10.97 22.82 9.58
N VAL A 165 -10.66 21.96 10.57
CA VAL A 165 -11.44 20.73 10.84
C VAL A 165 -12.81 21.01 11.43
N ARG A 166 -13.06 22.16 12.09
CA ARG A 166 -14.38 22.49 12.64
C ARG A 166 -15.37 23.09 11.63
N THR A 167 -14.93 23.55 10.46
CA THR A 167 -15.83 24.18 9.48
C THR A 167 -16.36 23.18 8.43
N ALA A 168 -15.65 22.09 8.18
CA ALA A 168 -16.05 21.07 7.19
C ALA A 168 -17.13 20.08 7.69
N LEU A 169 -17.50 20.12 8.99
CA LEU A 169 -18.52 19.24 9.57
C LEU A 169 -19.95 19.82 9.55
N LEU A 170 -20.16 21.03 9.02
CA LEU A 170 -21.47 21.71 9.08
C LEU A 170 -22.12 21.99 7.72
N THR A 171 -21.54 21.57 6.59
CA THR A 171 -22.17 21.72 5.27
C THR A 171 -21.95 20.47 4.42
N GLY A 172 -22.91 19.55 4.45
CA GLY A 172 -22.97 18.44 3.49
C GLY A 172 -23.81 18.85 2.26
N PRO A 173 -23.38 18.55 1.02
CA PRO A 173 -24.23 18.73 -0.14
C PRO A 173 -25.15 17.53 -0.39
N ALA A 174 -26.32 17.86 -0.91
CA ALA A 174 -27.48 17.03 -1.19
C ALA A 174 -27.27 15.97 -2.28
N SER A 175 -28.11 14.94 -2.24
CA SER A 175 -28.21 13.87 -3.23
C SER A 175 -28.78 14.37 -4.56
N THR A 176 -28.29 13.78 -5.66
CA THR A 176 -29.04 13.66 -6.92
C THR A 176 -28.83 12.28 -7.56
N ARG A 177 -29.83 11.93 -8.35
CA ARG A 177 -30.20 10.61 -8.89
C ARG A 177 -29.26 10.10 -9.98
N ASP A 178 -29.18 8.77 -10.01
CA ASP A 178 -28.88 7.89 -11.15
C ASP A 178 -27.40 7.50 -11.39
N GLY A 179 -27.18 6.20 -11.70
CA GLY A 179 -25.96 5.74 -12.37
C GLY A 179 -25.06 4.68 -11.71
N ARG A 180 -25.62 3.52 -11.29
CA ARG A 180 -24.97 2.18 -11.14
C ARG A 180 -23.45 2.10 -10.86
N LEU A 181 -23.10 1.67 -9.64
CA LEU A 181 -21.85 0.94 -9.38
C LEU A 181 -22.18 -0.54 -9.08
N ARG A 182 -21.73 -1.46 -9.94
CA ARG A 182 -21.87 -2.90 -9.70
C ARG A 182 -20.86 -3.35 -8.66
N ARG A 183 -21.37 -3.85 -7.53
CA ARG A 183 -20.63 -4.47 -6.43
C ARG A 183 -20.55 -5.97 -6.69
N TRP A 184 -19.34 -6.53 -6.80
CA TRP A 184 -19.13 -7.97 -6.67
C TRP A 184 -18.75 -8.27 -5.22
N GLN A 185 -19.73 -8.72 -4.45
CA GLN A 185 -19.50 -9.50 -3.23
C GLN A 185 -19.75 -10.96 -3.63
N LEU A 186 -18.72 -11.81 -3.56
CA LEU A 186 -18.95 -13.25 -3.63
C LEU A 186 -19.38 -13.76 -2.25
N PRO A 187 -20.40 -14.63 -2.17
CA PRO A 187 -20.87 -15.19 -0.91
C PRO A 187 -19.93 -16.29 -0.41
N PHE A 188 -19.79 -16.38 0.91
CA PHE A 188 -19.30 -17.56 1.61
C PHE A 188 -20.27 -18.73 1.42
N LEU A 189 -19.72 -19.95 1.34
CA LEU A 189 -20.23 -21.27 1.78
C LEU A 189 -19.16 -22.31 1.36
N GLY A 190 -18.60 -23.18 2.20
CA GLY A 190 -18.76 -23.48 3.63
C GLY A 190 -17.58 -24.32 4.11
#